data_AF-X0ZWX4-F1
#
_entry.id   AF-X0ZWX4-F1
#
_cell.length_a   1.000
_cell.length_b   1.000
_cell.length_c   1.000
_cell.angle_alpha   90.00
_cell.angle_beta   90.00
_cell.angle_gamma   90.00
#
_symmetry.space_group_name_H-M   'P 1'
#
loop_
_entity.id
_entity.type
_entity.pdbx_description
1 polymer ?
#
loop_
_entity_poly.entity_id
_entity_poly.type
_entity_poly.pdbx_seq_one_letter_code
_entity_poly.pdbx_strand_id
1 'polypeptide(L)'
;MPLREQRDVKGIEDVLNKILSTASPPVARCRLLSSGFGESYALNIAEDIRGHKECLGCGNCIDACPFLFREPSRRDRTEQRTSMALESIVGEDCDECDACVLACPQV
;
A
#
# COMPACT_ATOMS: atom_id res chain seq x y z
N MET A 1 -1.29 2.96 -14.50
CA MET A 1 -1.19 4.44 -14.50
C MET A 1 -2.13 4.96 -13.43
N PRO A 2 -1.73 5.90 -12.57
CA PRO A 2 -2.62 6.61 -11.66
C PRO A 2 -3.70 7.35 -12.46
N LEU A 3 -4.91 7.36 -11.94
CA LEU A 3 -6.04 8.04 -12.53
C LEU A 3 -6.13 9.45 -11.96
N ARG A 4 -6.38 10.44 -12.83
CA ARG A 4 -6.66 11.82 -12.41
C ARG A 4 -7.93 11.89 -11.56
N GLU A 5 -8.94 11.12 -11.94
CA GLU A 5 -10.14 10.94 -11.16
C GLU A 5 -9.90 9.84 -10.14
N GLN A 6 -9.99 10.22 -8.86
CA GLN A 6 -9.89 9.25 -7.78
C GLN A 6 -11.06 8.27 -7.89
N ARG A 7 -10.77 7.00 -7.65
CA ARG A 7 -11.81 5.97 -7.69
C ARG A 7 -12.81 6.22 -6.56
N ASP A 8 -14.10 6.26 -6.90
CA ASP A 8 -15.14 6.29 -5.88
C ASP A 8 -15.06 5.01 -5.03
N VAL A 9 -14.80 5.20 -3.74
CA VAL A 9 -14.67 4.11 -2.77
C VAL A 9 -15.97 3.30 -2.69
N LYS A 10 -17.14 3.94 -2.88
CA LYS A 10 -18.42 3.22 -2.89
C LYS A 10 -18.53 2.21 -4.02
N GLY A 11 -17.84 2.44 -5.15
CA GLY A 11 -17.79 1.48 -6.24
C GLY A 11 -16.90 0.25 -5.99
N ILE A 12 -16.07 0.26 -4.93
CA ILE A 12 -15.14 -0.83 -4.60
C ILE A 12 -15.28 -1.36 -3.16
N GLU A 13 -16.24 -0.84 -2.40
CA GLU A 13 -16.41 -1.08 -0.95
C GLU A 13 -16.44 -2.58 -0.62
N ASP A 14 -17.21 -3.38 -1.36
CA ASP A 14 -17.31 -4.83 -1.15
C ASP A 14 -15.99 -5.58 -1.32
N VAL A 15 -15.16 -5.16 -2.29
CA VAL A 15 -13.87 -5.80 -2.56
C VAL A 15 -12.84 -5.31 -1.53
N LEU A 16 -12.88 -4.02 -1.20
CA LEU A 16 -12.00 -3.41 -0.21
C LEU A 16 -12.21 -4.05 1.17
N ASN A 17 -13.47 -4.21 1.61
CA ASN A 17 -13.81 -4.86 2.87
C ASN A 17 -13.27 -6.29 2.95
N LYS A 18 -13.34 -7.07 1.86
CA LYS A 18 -12.77 -8.43 1.81
C LYS A 18 -11.24 -8.43 1.94
N ILE A 19 -10.57 -7.47 1.30
CA ILE A 19 -9.10 -7.37 1.37
C ILE A 19 -8.66 -6.97 2.79
N LEU A 20 -9.30 -5.95 3.38
CA LEU A 20 -8.97 -5.44 4.70
C LEU A 20 -9.29 -6.45 5.82
N SER A 21 -10.29 -7.31 5.62
CA SER A 21 -10.63 -8.38 6.57
C SER A 21 -9.78 -9.66 6.41
N THR A 22 -8.72 -9.61 5.60
CA THR A 22 -7.77 -10.73 5.48
C THR A 22 -6.64 -10.52 6.48
N ALA A 23 -6.31 -11.53 7.27
CA ALA A 23 -5.10 -11.57 8.10
C ALA A 23 -3.83 -11.65 7.21
N SER A 24 -3.50 -10.56 6.51
CA SER A 24 -2.32 -10.39 5.69
C SER A 24 -2.20 -8.92 5.34
N PRO A 25 -0.98 -8.34 5.24
CA PRO A 25 -0.84 -6.94 4.86
C PRO A 25 -1.66 -6.66 3.58
N PRO A 26 -2.51 -5.62 3.56
CA PRO A 26 -3.38 -5.39 2.41
C PRO A 26 -2.77 -4.48 1.34
N VAL A 27 -1.63 -3.85 1.60
CA VAL A 27 -1.08 -2.75 0.78
C VAL A 27 -0.86 -3.08 -0.71
N ALA A 28 -0.38 -4.26 -1.09
CA ALA A 28 -0.18 -4.57 -2.52
C ALA A 28 -1.53 -4.77 -3.23
N ARG A 29 -2.49 -5.39 -2.53
CA ARG A 29 -3.86 -5.60 -3.03
C ARG A 29 -4.65 -4.29 -3.08
N CYS A 30 -4.61 -3.46 -2.05
CA CYS A 30 -5.22 -2.14 -2.03
C CYS A 30 -4.64 -1.23 -3.12
N ARG A 31 -3.33 -1.33 -3.39
CA ARG A 31 -2.75 -0.65 -4.56
C ARG A 31 -3.46 -1.06 -5.82
N LEU A 32 -3.78 -2.33 -6.08
CA LEU A 32 -4.52 -2.72 -7.30
C LEU A 32 -5.90 -2.05 -7.42
N LEU A 33 -6.52 -1.64 -6.31
CA LEU A 33 -7.80 -0.93 -6.29
C LEU A 33 -7.67 0.59 -6.38
N SER A 34 -6.55 1.16 -5.93
CA SER A 34 -6.33 2.61 -5.85
C SER A 34 -6.30 3.30 -7.21
N SER A 35 -6.42 4.62 -7.19
CA SER A 35 -6.17 5.50 -8.33
C SER A 35 -4.68 5.88 -8.44
N GLY A 36 -3.78 5.28 -7.66
CA GLY A 36 -2.36 5.63 -7.60
C GLY A 36 -2.07 6.70 -6.55
N PHE A 37 -1.27 7.73 -6.90
CA PHE A 37 -0.95 8.81 -5.96
C PHE A 37 -2.22 9.54 -5.49
N GLY A 38 -2.33 9.73 -4.16
CA GLY A 38 -3.30 10.66 -3.59
C GLY A 38 -3.04 12.08 -4.06
N GLU A 39 -4.07 12.94 -4.05
CA GLU A 39 -3.98 14.33 -4.53
C GLU A 39 -2.84 15.13 -3.88
N SER A 40 -2.50 14.82 -2.62
CA SER A 40 -1.40 15.45 -1.89
C SER A 40 -0.01 15.19 -2.48
N TYR A 41 0.12 14.20 -3.37
CA TYR A 41 1.36 13.87 -4.08
C TYR A 41 1.31 14.24 -5.57
N ALA A 42 0.24 14.92 -6.02
CA ALA A 42 0.13 15.43 -7.37
C ALA A 42 0.77 16.82 -7.50
N LEU A 43 1.43 17.08 -8.63
CA LEU A 43 1.93 18.41 -8.97
C LEU A 43 0.75 19.29 -9.42
N ASN A 44 0.66 20.51 -8.90
CA ASN A 44 -0.33 21.50 -9.34
C ASN A 44 0.11 22.21 -10.64
N ILE A 45 0.13 21.47 -11.73
CA ILE A 45 0.56 21.93 -13.05
C ILE A 45 -0.54 21.65 -14.09
N ALA A 46 -0.54 22.40 -15.19
CA ALA A 46 -1.56 22.28 -16.23
C ALA A 46 -1.41 20.98 -17.05
N GLU A 47 -0.18 20.46 -17.10
CA GLU A 47 0.18 19.25 -17.81
C GLU A 47 -0.31 17.99 -17.08
N ASP A 48 -0.85 17.06 -17.84
CA ASP A 48 -1.25 15.74 -17.35
C ASP A 48 -0.02 14.84 -17.19
N ILE A 49 0.82 15.13 -16.19
CA ILE A 49 1.96 14.28 -15.83
C ILE A 49 1.44 13.11 -15.00
N ARG A 50 1.26 11.96 -15.65
CA ARG A 50 0.81 10.73 -15.02
C ARG A 50 2.01 9.87 -14.60
N GLY A 51 2.06 9.49 -13.33
CA GLY A 51 3.00 8.46 -12.86
C GLY A 51 2.64 7.06 -13.37
N HIS A 52 3.37 6.04 -12.92
CA HIS A 52 2.94 4.64 -13.04
C HIS A 52 2.32 4.19 -11.72
N LYS A 53 1.31 3.31 -11.82
CA LYS A 53 0.63 2.74 -10.67
C LYS A 53 1.35 1.45 -10.31
N GLU A 54 2.38 1.59 -9.50
CA GLU A 54 3.28 0.49 -9.17
C GLU A 54 3.93 0.68 -7.81
N CYS A 55 4.50 -0.37 -7.26
CA CYS A 55 5.28 -0.25 -6.04
C CYS A 55 6.57 0.53 -6.34
N LEU A 56 6.78 1.66 -5.66
CA LEU A 56 7.98 2.49 -5.84
C LEU A 56 9.23 1.93 -5.13
N GLY A 57 9.10 0.86 -4.34
CA GLY A 57 10.20 0.34 -3.52
C GLY A 57 10.62 1.27 -2.38
N CYS A 58 9.76 2.21 -1.96
CA CYS A 58 10.08 3.20 -0.92
C CYS A 58 10.23 2.59 0.49
N GLY A 59 9.58 1.45 0.76
CA GLY A 59 9.60 0.80 2.07
C GLY A 59 8.73 1.45 3.14
N ASN A 60 7.94 2.50 2.85
CA ASN A 60 7.07 3.13 3.85
C ASN A 60 6.11 2.12 4.53
N CYS A 61 5.55 1.20 3.74
CA CYS A 61 4.68 0.15 4.25
C CYS A 61 5.39 -0.82 5.22
N ILE A 62 6.70 -1.04 5.04
CA ILE A 62 7.53 -1.87 5.91
C ILE A 62 7.87 -1.11 7.20
N ASP A 63 8.29 0.15 7.08
CA ASP A 63 8.68 0.96 8.23
C ASP A 63 7.47 1.30 9.13
N ALA A 64 6.27 1.40 8.55
CA ALA A 64 5.02 1.61 9.29
C ALA A 64 4.46 0.33 9.95
N CYS A 65 5.01 -0.86 9.65
CA CYS A 65 4.45 -2.13 10.12
C CYS A 65 4.81 -2.40 11.59
N PRO A 66 3.84 -2.39 12.53
CA PRO A 66 4.12 -2.62 13.95
C PRO A 66 4.58 -4.05 14.25
N PHE A 67 4.14 -5.03 13.45
CA PHE A 67 4.60 -6.41 13.56
C PHE A 67 6.11 -6.52 13.31
N LEU A 68 6.61 -5.93 12.21
CA LEU A 68 8.05 -5.95 11.90
C LEU A 68 8.89 -5.15 12.89
N PHE A 69 8.31 -4.14 13.55
CA PHE A 69 8.98 -3.47 14.66
C PHE A 69 9.22 -4.42 15.85
N ARG A 70 8.26 -5.31 16.13
CA ARG A 70 8.35 -6.32 17.20
C ARG A 70 9.17 -7.54 16.80
N GLU A 71 9.33 -7.81 15.50
CA GLU A 71 10.07 -8.94 14.94
C GLU A 71 11.28 -8.49 14.06
N PRO A 72 12.38 -8.00 14.67
CA PRO A 72 13.54 -7.48 13.93
C PRO A 72 14.16 -8.48 12.94
N SER A 73 14.19 -9.77 13.29
CA SER A 73 14.74 -10.83 12.43
C SER A 73 13.98 -10.98 11.11
N ARG A 74 12.67 -10.72 11.11
CA ARG A 74 11.84 -10.68 9.90
C ARG A 74 12.00 -9.36 9.17
N ARG A 75 12.15 -8.25 9.90
CA ARG A 75 12.41 -6.93 9.32
C ARG A 75 13.69 -6.92 8.50
N ASP A 76 14.76 -7.56 8.96
CA ASP A 76 16.03 -7.63 8.23
C ASP A 76 15.91 -8.32 6.86
N ARG A 77 14.87 -9.14 6.65
CA ARG A 77 14.60 -9.81 5.37
C ARG A 77 13.86 -8.93 4.36
N THR A 78 13.60 -7.66 4.68
CA THR A 78 12.81 -6.72 3.85
C THR A 78 13.67 -5.78 2.99
N GLU A 79 14.89 -6.18 2.63
CA GLU A 79 15.83 -5.37 1.82
C GLU A 79 15.24 -4.88 0.49
N GLN A 80 14.30 -5.64 -0.09
CA GLN A 80 13.63 -5.27 -1.33
C GLN A 80 12.71 -4.04 -1.17
N ARG A 81 12.35 -3.69 0.08
CA ARG A 81 11.53 -2.50 0.43
C ARG A 81 10.22 -2.38 -0.34
N THR A 82 9.66 -3.50 -0.80
CA THR A 82 8.41 -3.55 -1.59
C THR A 82 7.21 -3.98 -0.76
N SER A 83 6.02 -3.60 -1.22
CA SER A 83 4.76 -4.10 -0.64
C SER A 83 4.65 -5.64 -0.70
N MET A 84 5.21 -6.26 -1.75
CA MET A 84 5.19 -7.72 -1.92
C MET A 84 6.11 -8.41 -0.91
N ALA A 85 7.26 -7.81 -0.61
CA ALA A 85 8.14 -8.30 0.45
C ALA A 85 7.42 -8.27 1.80
N LEU A 86 6.73 -7.17 2.12
CA LEU A 86 5.92 -7.08 3.35
C LEU A 86 4.87 -8.20 3.43
N GLU A 87 4.06 -8.37 2.38
CA GLU A 87 3.02 -9.41 2.33
C GLU A 87 3.61 -10.82 2.51
N SER A 88 4.74 -11.11 1.85
CA SER A 88 5.39 -12.42 1.92
C SER A 88 6.05 -12.68 3.27
N ILE A 89 6.59 -11.63 3.90
CA ILE A 89 7.36 -11.75 5.14
C ILE A 89 6.46 -11.73 6.35
N VAL A 90 5.35 -11.00 6.36
CA VAL A 90 4.40 -10.95 7.49
C VAL A 90 3.31 -12.02 7.34
N GLY A 91 2.70 -12.15 6.16
CA GLY A 91 1.68 -13.16 5.92
C GLY A 91 0.55 -13.14 6.96
N GLU A 92 0.18 -14.33 7.42
CA GLU A 92 -0.92 -14.56 8.39
C GLU A 92 -0.68 -13.98 9.79
N ASP A 93 0.55 -13.58 10.10
CA ASP A 93 0.89 -12.94 11.38
C ASP A 93 0.55 -11.43 11.40
N CYS A 94 -0.24 -10.96 10.45
CA CYS A 94 -0.59 -9.55 10.34
C CYS A 94 -1.52 -9.10 11.48
N ASP A 95 -1.22 -7.93 12.06
CA ASP A 95 -2.04 -7.31 13.11
C ASP A 95 -3.36 -6.68 12.60
N GLU A 96 -3.64 -6.72 11.28
CA GLU A 96 -4.82 -6.06 10.67
C GLU A 96 -4.94 -4.56 11.03
N CYS A 97 -3.81 -3.89 11.23
CA CYS A 97 -3.75 -2.48 11.66
C CYS A 97 -3.86 -1.45 10.53
N ASP A 98 -3.81 -1.88 9.27
CA ASP A 98 -3.85 -1.06 8.05
C ASP A 98 -2.81 0.08 7.92
N ALA A 99 -1.86 0.19 8.84
CA ALA A 99 -0.82 1.22 8.82
C ALA A 99 0.00 1.22 7.52
N CYS A 100 0.19 0.04 6.91
CA CYS A 100 0.92 -0.10 5.66
C CYS A 100 0.19 0.50 4.45
N VAL A 101 -1.15 0.52 4.48
CA VAL A 101 -2.00 1.18 3.47
C VAL A 101 -1.90 2.69 3.64
N LEU A 102 -2.09 3.20 4.85
CA LEU A 102 -2.06 4.63 5.15
C LEU A 102 -0.70 5.27 4.85
N ALA A 103 0.40 4.52 4.97
CA ALA A 103 1.75 5.01 4.69
C ALA A 103 2.16 4.90 3.20
N CYS A 104 1.40 4.14 2.38
CA CYS A 104 1.79 3.88 1.00
C CYS A 104 1.43 5.07 0.11
N PRO A 105 2.37 5.69 -0.62
CA PRO A 105 2.07 6.81 -1.49
C PRO A 105 1.27 6.42 -2.76
N GLN A 106 0.99 5.14 -2.95
CA GLN A 106 0.34 4.57 -4.13
C GLN A 106 -1.03 3.96 -3.83
N VAL A 107 -1.51 4.11 -2.59
CA VAL A 107 -2.82 3.64 -2.13
C VAL A 107 -3.60 4.85 -1.65
#